data_AF-A0A2A5GUL2-F1
#
_entry.id   AF-A0A2A5GUL2-F1
#
_cell.length_a   1.000
_cell.length_b   1.000
_cell.length_c   1.000
_cell.angle_alpha   90.00
_cell.angle_beta   90.00
_cell.angle_gamma   90.00
#
_symmetry.space_group_name_H-M   'P 1'
#
loop_
_entity.id
_entity.type
_entity.pdbx_description
1 polymer ?
#
loop_
_entity_poly.entity_id
_entity_poly.type
_entity_poly.pdbx_seq_one_letter_code
_entity_poly.pdbx_strand_id
1 'polypeptide(L)'
;MSNNENESVKVLRECIDLQIRKGQDYQNPNSQVKQAMYYPRGISSIHDVVNAKKLRIDSLLESTANTNFESLEDSYKDLINYASFAVSWLRGEIDGQDKTKDMYNK
;
A
#
# COMPACT_ATOMS: atom_id res chain seq x y z
N MET A 1 17.45 25.00 7.08
CA MET A 1 16.85 23.89 7.87
C MET A 1 17.90 22.82 8.02
N SER A 2 18.15 22.37 9.25
CA SER A 2 19.17 21.36 9.59
C SER A 2 18.94 20.08 8.78
N ASN A 3 19.87 19.74 7.89
CA ASN A 3 19.74 18.64 6.94
C ASN A 3 20.27 17.33 7.53
N ASN A 4 19.74 16.95 8.69
CA ASN A 4 20.07 15.68 9.38
C ASN A 4 18.79 14.85 9.51
N GLU A 5 18.13 14.63 8.37
CA GLU A 5 16.92 13.81 8.32
C GLU A 5 17.31 12.33 8.44
N ASN A 6 16.68 11.64 9.40
CA ASN A 6 16.90 10.20 9.62
C ASN A 6 16.59 9.42 8.34
N GLU A 7 17.41 8.42 8.01
CA GLU A 7 17.23 7.57 6.84
C GLU A 7 15.81 6.97 6.77
N SER A 8 15.24 6.58 7.91
CA SER A 8 13.86 6.06 7.96
C SER A 8 12.81 7.08 7.50
N VAL A 9 13.05 8.38 7.68
CA VAL A 9 12.17 9.44 7.19
C VAL A 9 12.32 9.61 5.68
N LYS A 10 13.54 9.46 5.14
CA LYS A 10 13.75 9.45 3.69
C LYS A 10 12.99 8.29 3.02
N VAL A 11 13.01 7.10 3.63
CA VAL A 11 12.22 5.95 3.16
C VAL A 11 10.73 6.27 3.11
N LEU A 12 10.18 7.00 4.08
CA LEU A 12 8.76 7.41 4.02
C LEU A 12 8.49 8.34 2.83
N ARG A 13 9.42 9.23 2.47
CA ARG A 13 9.30 10.08 1.27
C ARG A 13 9.33 9.26 -0.01
N GLU A 14 10.21 8.27 -0.08
CA GLU A 14 10.26 7.34 -1.22
C GLU A 14 8.97 6.51 -1.35
N CYS A 15 8.39 6.08 -0.21
CA CYS A 15 7.09 5.43 -0.18
C CYS A 15 5.98 6.34 -0.76
N ILE A 16 5.98 7.62 -0.40
CA ILE A 16 5.06 8.62 -0.97
C ILE A 16 5.22 8.70 -2.49
N ASP A 17 6.45 8.86 -2.99
CA ASP A 17 6.73 8.97 -4.43
C ASP A 17 6.35 7.68 -5.18
N LEU A 18 6.59 6.51 -4.58
CA LEU A 18 6.17 5.23 -5.12
C LEU A 18 4.64 5.11 -5.17
N GLN A 19 3.95 5.52 -4.10
CA GLN A 19 2.50 5.47 -4.01
C GLN A 19 1.85 6.39 -5.04
N ILE A 20 2.37 7.61 -5.22
CA ILE A 20 1.86 8.58 -6.20
C ILE A 20 2.05 8.04 -7.62
N ARG A 21 3.25 7.54 -7.96
CA ARG A 21 3.52 6.95 -9.29
C ARG A 21 2.58 5.79 -9.61
N LYS A 22 2.42 4.84 -8.68
CA LYS A 22 1.47 3.72 -8.84
C LYS A 22 0.02 4.23 -8.94
N GLY A 23 -0.34 5.24 -8.15
CA GLY A 23 -1.67 5.85 -8.15
C GLY A 23 -2.07 6.46 -9.49
N GLN A 24 -1.12 7.05 -10.23
CA GLN A 24 -1.36 7.60 -11.57
C GLN A 24 -1.83 6.54 -12.57
N ASP A 25 -1.34 5.29 -12.46
CA ASP A 25 -1.79 4.18 -13.31
C ASP A 25 -3.24 3.77 -13.00
N TYR A 26 -3.66 3.87 -11.74
CA TYR A 26 -5.04 3.57 -11.30
C TYR A 26 -6.01 4.72 -11.57
N GLN A 27 -5.53 5.97 -11.61
CA GLN A 27 -6.30 7.18 -11.91
C GLN A 27 -6.38 7.47 -13.42
N ASN A 28 -6.39 6.44 -14.26
CA ASN A 28 -6.66 6.60 -15.68
C ASN A 28 -8.06 7.24 -15.87
N PRO A 29 -8.19 8.41 -16.50
CA PRO A 29 -9.49 9.08 -16.72
C PRO A 29 -10.48 8.22 -17.50
N ASN A 30 -9.99 7.20 -18.21
CA ASN A 30 -10.80 6.25 -18.96
C ASN A 30 -11.23 5.02 -18.14
N SER A 31 -10.84 4.93 -16.86
CA SER A 31 -11.21 3.84 -15.95
C SER A 31 -12.33 4.29 -15.01
N GLN A 32 -13.40 3.51 -14.94
CA GLN A 32 -14.44 3.65 -13.92
C GLN A 32 -14.08 2.96 -12.60
N VAL A 33 -12.99 2.18 -12.58
CA VAL A 33 -12.57 1.44 -11.39
C VAL A 33 -11.95 2.40 -10.38
N LYS A 34 -12.60 2.52 -9.22
CA LYS A 34 -12.13 3.33 -8.09
C LYS A 34 -11.33 2.49 -7.11
N GLN A 35 -10.44 3.12 -6.34
CA GLN A 35 -9.58 2.40 -5.40
C GLN A 35 -10.38 1.55 -4.41
N ALA A 36 -11.48 2.08 -3.88
CA ALA A 36 -12.35 1.34 -2.95
C ALA A 36 -12.93 0.04 -3.55
N MET A 37 -13.06 -0.06 -4.88
CA MET A 37 -13.60 -1.26 -5.54
C MET A 37 -12.67 -2.47 -5.42
N TYR A 38 -11.37 -2.26 -5.15
CA TYR A 38 -10.43 -3.34 -4.86
C TYR A 38 -10.62 -3.94 -3.45
N TYR A 39 -11.44 -3.32 -2.60
CA TYR A 39 -11.62 -3.70 -1.19
C TYR A 39 -13.07 -4.11 -0.90
N PRO A 40 -13.60 -5.19 -1.51
CA PRO A 40 -15.00 -5.57 -1.39
C PRO A 40 -15.44 -5.89 0.05
N ARG A 41 -14.52 -6.35 0.91
CA ARG A 41 -14.74 -6.61 2.35
C ARG A 41 -14.18 -5.49 3.25
N GLY A 42 -14.00 -4.30 2.68
CA GLY A 42 -13.39 -3.16 3.34
C GLY A 42 -12.00 -3.47 3.90
N ILE A 43 -11.79 -3.15 5.17
CA ILE A 43 -10.51 -3.30 5.86
C ILE A 43 -9.96 -4.73 5.80
N SER A 44 -10.81 -5.76 5.77
CA SER A 44 -10.37 -7.14 5.66
C SER A 44 -9.68 -7.41 4.33
N SER A 45 -10.16 -6.84 3.23
CA SER A 45 -9.49 -6.96 1.93
C SER A 45 -8.12 -6.29 1.93
N ILE A 46 -7.97 -5.14 2.60
CA ILE A 46 -6.66 -4.47 2.74
C ILE A 46 -5.72 -5.32 3.60
N HIS A 47 -6.23 -5.88 4.70
CA HIS A 47 -5.48 -6.76 5.59
C HIS A 47 -4.96 -8.01 4.86
N ASP A 48 -5.76 -8.62 3.99
CA ASP A 48 -5.33 -9.76 3.18
C ASP A 48 -4.14 -9.39 2.28
N VAL A 49 -4.13 -8.19 1.71
CA VAL A 49 -3.00 -7.71 0.89
C VAL A 49 -1.76 -7.44 1.75
N VAL A 50 -1.93 -6.84 2.93
CA VAL A 50 -0.85 -6.66 3.92
C VAL A 50 -0.23 -8.01 4.28
N ASN A 51 -1.06 -9.02 4.54
CA ASN A 51 -0.59 -10.37 4.84
C ASN A 51 0.17 -10.99 3.65
N ALA A 52 -0.32 -10.81 2.42
CA ALA A 52 0.39 -11.27 1.23
C ALA A 52 1.78 -10.60 1.09
N LYS A 53 1.91 -9.31 1.40
CA LYS A 53 3.19 -8.60 1.40
C LYS A 53 4.13 -9.10 2.51
N LYS A 54 3.62 -9.39 3.70
CA LYS A 54 4.39 -10.04 4.76
C LYS A 54 4.91 -11.41 4.32
N LEU A 55 4.05 -12.28 3.77
CA LEU A 55 4.47 -13.60 3.29
C LEU A 55 5.53 -13.50 2.18
N ARG A 56 5.47 -12.45 1.35
CA ARG A 56 6.50 -12.18 0.35
C ARG A 56 7.84 -11.85 1.00
N ILE A 57 7.86 -11.01 2.02
CA ILE A 57 9.06 -10.69 2.82
C ILE A 57 9.63 -11.97 3.45
N ASP A 58 8.78 -12.79 4.09
CA ASP A 58 9.19 -14.06 4.70
C ASP A 58 9.85 -14.98 3.64
N SER A 59 9.20 -15.14 2.48
CA SER A 59 9.74 -15.91 1.36
C SER A 59 11.09 -15.39 0.85
N LEU A 60 11.29 -14.07 0.83
CA LEU A 60 12.56 -13.45 0.41
C LEU A 60 13.68 -13.67 1.41
N LEU A 61 13.37 -13.61 2.71
CA LEU A 61 14.33 -13.88 3.79
C LEU A 61 14.77 -15.34 3.82
N GLU A 62 13.86 -16.26 3.50
CA GLU A 62 14.16 -17.71 3.42
C GLU A 62 14.89 -18.09 2.13
N SER A 63 14.68 -17.34 1.04
CA SER A 63 15.37 -17.59 -0.22
C SER A 63 16.82 -17.10 -0.14
N THR A 64 17.78 -18.01 -0.09
CA THR A 64 19.22 -17.71 -0.19
C THR A 64 19.67 -17.29 -1.60
N ALA A 65 18.74 -17.11 -2.53
CA ALA A 65 18.99 -16.83 -3.94
C ALA A 65 18.74 -15.36 -4.28
N ASN A 66 19.52 -14.82 -5.22
CA ASN A 66 19.28 -13.51 -5.81
C ASN A 66 17.89 -13.48 -6.45
N THR A 67 17.07 -12.52 -6.04
CA THR A 67 15.67 -12.41 -6.50
C THR A 67 15.61 -11.71 -7.85
N ASN A 68 14.82 -12.27 -8.77
CA ASN A 68 14.83 -11.81 -10.17
C ASN A 68 14.05 -10.51 -10.42
N PHE A 69 13.04 -10.17 -9.60
CA PHE A 69 12.06 -9.12 -9.96
C PHE A 69 11.56 -8.23 -8.80
N GLU A 70 11.85 -8.54 -7.54
CA GLU A 70 11.40 -7.73 -6.39
C GLU A 70 12.42 -7.86 -5.26
N SER A 71 12.91 -6.73 -4.74
CA SER A 71 13.87 -6.69 -3.64
C SER A 71 13.15 -6.73 -2.29
N LEU A 72 13.88 -7.13 -1.23
CA LEU A 72 13.36 -7.09 0.14
C LEU A 72 12.96 -5.66 0.55
N GLU A 73 13.73 -4.67 0.12
CA GLU A 73 13.48 -3.25 0.37
C GLU A 73 12.16 -2.79 -0.28
N ASP A 74 11.93 -3.14 -1.55
CA ASP A 74 10.70 -2.82 -2.26
C ASP A 74 9.47 -3.45 -1.58
N SER A 75 9.59 -4.70 -1.11
CA SER A 75 8.51 -5.38 -0.40
C SER A 75 8.16 -4.68 0.93
N TYR A 76 9.15 -4.18 1.68
CA TYR A 76 8.88 -3.37 2.89
C TYR A 76 8.25 -2.01 2.56
N LYS A 77 8.68 -1.35 1.47
CA LYS A 77 8.06 -0.09 1.02
C LYS A 77 6.61 -0.29 0.59
N ASP A 78 6.30 -1.40 -0.09
CA ASP A 78 4.93 -1.79 -0.42
C ASP A 78 4.11 -2.07 0.84
N LEU A 79 4.68 -2.74 1.85
CA LEU A 79 4.01 -2.98 3.13
C LEU A 79 3.63 -1.66 3.83
N ILE A 80 4.54 -0.67 3.84
CA ILE A 80 4.26 0.68 4.37
C ILE A 80 3.09 1.33 3.62
N ASN A 81 3.09 1.26 2.29
CA ASN A 81 2.02 1.85 1.48
C ASN A 81 0.65 1.18 1.72
N TYR A 82 0.59 -0.15 1.81
CA TYR A 82 -0.67 -0.83 2.11
C TYR A 82 -1.14 -0.61 3.56
N ALA A 83 -0.22 -0.45 4.52
CA ALA A 83 -0.57 -0.02 5.86
C ALA A 83 -1.15 1.42 5.86
N SER A 84 -0.60 2.31 5.02
CA SER A 84 -1.15 3.66 4.84
C SER A 84 -2.57 3.64 4.27
N PHE A 85 -2.85 2.75 3.30
CA PHE A 85 -4.20 2.54 2.76
C PHE A 85 -5.18 2.03 3.81
N ALA A 86 -4.75 1.12 4.70
CA ALA A 86 -5.59 0.65 5.80
C ALA A 86 -6.01 1.81 6.71
N VAL A 87 -5.08 2.70 7.06
CA VAL A 87 -5.38 3.90 7.86
C VAL A 87 -6.30 4.86 7.09
N SER A 88 -6.07 5.07 5.78
CA SER A 88 -6.92 5.92 4.95
C SER A 88 -8.36 5.38 4.84
N TRP A 89 -8.51 4.05 4.73
CA TRP A 89 -9.82 3.38 4.73
C TRP A 89 -10.56 3.60 6.04
N LEU A 90 -9.88 3.45 7.18
CA LEU A 90 -10.46 3.71 8.50
C LEU A 90 -10.88 5.17 8.70
N ARG A 91 -10.33 6.10 7.90
CA ARG A 91 -10.72 7.51 7.88
C ARG A 91 -11.86 7.81 6.90
N GLY A 92 -12.24 6.87 6.03
CA GLY A 92 -13.23 7.11 4.98
C GLY A 92 -12.70 7.89 3.78
N GLU A 93 -11.38 7.94 3.59
CA GLU A 93 -10.70 8.83 2.63
C GLU A 93 -10.09 8.08 1.44
N ILE A 94 -10.48 6.82 1.20
CA ILE A 94 -10.13 6.11 -0.04
C ILE A 94 -11.06 6.57 -1.19
N ASP A 95 -10.50 6.80 -2.38
CA ASP A 95 -11.29 7.19 -3.56
C ASP A 95 -12.36 6.14 -3.89
N GLY A 96 -13.62 6.59 -3.96
CA GLY A 96 -14.79 5.75 -4.18
C GLY A 96 -15.35 5.04 -2.93
N GLN A 97 -14.85 5.34 -1.72
CA GLN A 97 -15.35 4.75 -0.49
C GLN A 97 -16.73 5.33 -0.11
N ASP A 98 -17.68 4.44 0.20
CA ASP A 98 -19.01 4.82 0.67
C ASP A 98 -18.98 5.12 2.18
N LYS A 99 -19.15 6.39 2.55
CA LYS A 99 -19.12 6.85 3.95
C LYS A 99 -20.34 6.43 4.77
N THR A 100 -21.37 5.84 4.13
CA THR A 100 -22.54 5.31 4.84
C THR A 100 -22.32 3.90 5.39
N LYS A 101 -21.26 3.23 4.93
CA LYS A 101 -20.90 1.86 5.33
C LYS A 101 -19.87 1.83 6.44
N ASP A 102 -19.82 0.72 7.16
CA ASP A 102 -18.82 0.49 8.19
C ASP A 102 -17.42 0.15 7.63
N MET A 103 -16.44 -0.06 8.50
CA MET A 103 -15.07 -0.43 8.11
C MET A 103 -14.98 -1.77 7.34
N TYR A 104 -16.00 -2.61 7.41
CA TYR A 104 -16.11 -3.89 6.68
C TYR A 104 -16.91 -3.78 5.39
N ASN A 105 -17.25 -2.55 4.97
CA ASN A 105 -18.02 -2.24 3.78
C ASN A 105 -19.45 -2.82 3.80
N LYS A 106 -20.08 -2.82 4.98
CA LYS A 106 -21.46 -3.25 5.21
C LYS A 106 -22.41 -2.09 5.45
#